data_AF-A0A962H0T5-F1
#
_entry.id   AF-A0A962H0T5-F1
#
_cell.length_a   1.000
_cell.length_b   1.000
_cell.length_c   1.000
_cell.angle_alpha   90.00
_cell.angle_beta   90.00
_cell.angle_gamma   90.00
#
_symmetry.space_group_name_H-M   'P 1'
#
loop_
_entity.id
_entity.type
_entity.pdbx_description
1 polymer ?
#
loop_
_entity_poly.entity_id
_entity_poly.type
_entity_poly.pdbx_seq_one_letter_code
_entity_poly.pdbx_strand_id
1 'polypeptide(L)'
;MYGLRRLLTRTVPLAHIGRDGFFNPPSEAYCSAGYWVAVAARARSRNLSVADLRIPGDRFGYAQALGIEAALNQTDSYPFGRWQCGANYSPLVVIAGRDDVDKATRDVSGCIRTMFPEPELTTFVAELCSVVGDLHDNVWSHGESTGISAAQRWAEPKTDRQHSCIEFALADCGRGFLAELQRSGISRREGISDHHGAIGWCIQEGHSSKKREIDEWAQQLPEDAMGNPIGRDARPVCDGNHHMGLGLFK
;
A
#
# COMPACT_ATOMS: atom_id res chain seq x y z
N MET A 1 5.44 -10.68 -19.60
CA MET A 1 4.75 -10.60 -18.30
C MET A 1 5.28 -9.36 -17.63
N TYR A 2 4.39 -8.42 -17.27
CA TYR A 2 4.82 -7.04 -17.05
C TYR A 2 4.36 -6.54 -15.68
N GLY A 3 5.32 -6.35 -14.75
CA GLY A 3 5.08 -5.73 -13.44
C GLY A 3 4.95 -4.20 -13.49
N LEU A 4 4.79 -3.59 -12.31
CA LEU A 4 4.61 -2.15 -12.04
C LEU A 4 5.44 -1.23 -12.95
N ARG A 5 6.70 -1.60 -13.26
CA ARG A 5 7.61 -0.87 -14.14
C ARG A 5 7.03 -0.59 -15.54
N ARG A 6 6.18 -1.46 -16.09
CA ARG A 6 5.54 -1.26 -17.41
C ARG A 6 4.21 -0.53 -17.35
N LEU A 7 3.54 -0.58 -16.20
CA LEU A 7 2.38 0.27 -15.91
C LEU A 7 2.81 1.73 -15.77
N LEU A 8 4.00 1.98 -15.21
CA LEU A 8 4.62 3.30 -15.06
C LEU A 8 5.32 3.83 -16.32
N THR A 9 5.82 2.96 -17.20
CA THR A 9 6.51 3.36 -18.46
C THR A 9 5.59 3.41 -19.69
N ARG A 10 4.31 3.02 -19.55
CA ARG A 10 3.30 3.44 -20.52
C ARG A 10 3.05 4.93 -20.30
N THR A 11 3.56 5.75 -21.21
CA THR A 11 2.95 7.04 -21.53
C THR A 11 1.54 6.79 -22.04
N VAL A 12 0.61 6.50 -21.11
CA VAL A 12 -0.80 6.72 -21.36
C VAL A 12 -0.92 8.24 -21.43
N PRO A 13 -1.34 8.81 -22.57
CA PRO A 13 -1.73 10.21 -22.56
C PRO A 13 -2.82 10.33 -21.49
N LEU A 14 -2.56 11.07 -20.41
CA LEU A 14 -3.60 11.56 -19.49
C LEU A 14 -4.51 12.60 -20.19
N ALA A 15 -4.59 12.54 -21.52
CA ALA A 15 -5.23 13.50 -22.37
C ALA A 15 -6.46 12.86 -23.01
N HIS A 16 -7.62 13.37 -22.57
CA HIS A 16 -8.93 13.30 -23.23
C HIS A 16 -9.87 12.11 -22.96
N ILE A 17 -9.80 11.47 -21.79
CA ILE A 17 -10.94 10.65 -21.32
C ILE A 17 -11.37 11.11 -19.93
N GLY A 18 -12.31 12.06 -19.93
CA GLY A 18 -13.08 12.49 -18.77
C GLY A 18 -12.29 13.26 -17.72
N ARG A 19 -12.95 14.17 -17.02
CA ARG A 19 -12.44 14.75 -15.76
C ARG A 19 -12.36 13.70 -14.62
N ASP A 20 -12.54 12.42 -14.94
CA ASP A 20 -12.81 11.31 -14.03
C ASP A 20 -12.05 10.05 -14.46
N GLY A 21 -10.72 10.11 -14.40
CA GLY A 21 -9.83 9.00 -14.75
C GLY A 21 -10.18 7.70 -14.04
N PHE A 22 -10.79 6.78 -14.79
CA PHE A 22 -10.86 5.36 -14.45
C PHE A 22 -9.74 4.63 -15.15
N PHE A 23 -9.05 3.75 -14.41
CA PHE A 23 -8.02 2.88 -14.95
C PHE A 23 -8.62 2.01 -16.05
N ASN A 24 -8.11 2.10 -17.28
CA ASN A 24 -8.45 1.12 -18.30
C ASN A 24 -7.92 -0.24 -17.83
N PRO A 25 -8.77 -1.29 -17.76
CA PRO A 25 -8.29 -2.62 -17.43
C PRO A 25 -7.19 -3.00 -18.43
N PRO A 26 -6.09 -3.62 -17.97
CA PRO A 26 -5.05 -4.07 -18.89
C PRO A 26 -5.66 -4.98 -19.95
N SER A 27 -5.20 -4.86 -21.20
CA SER A 27 -5.63 -5.67 -22.34
C SER A 27 -5.32 -7.18 -22.20
N GLU A 28 -4.64 -7.56 -21.12
CA GLU A 28 -4.27 -8.93 -20.78
C GLU A 28 -5.39 -9.63 -20.01
N ALA A 29 -5.46 -10.96 -20.11
CA ALA A 29 -6.47 -11.78 -19.43
C ALA A 29 -6.36 -11.74 -17.88
N TYR A 30 -5.25 -11.24 -17.34
CA TYR A 30 -4.97 -11.22 -15.90
C TYR A 30 -4.78 -9.79 -15.39
N CYS A 31 -5.36 -9.51 -14.23
CA CYS A 31 -5.20 -8.27 -13.49
C CYS A 31 -4.42 -8.57 -12.20
N SER A 32 -3.25 -7.96 -12.04
CA SER A 32 -2.39 -8.17 -10.87
C SER A 32 -2.93 -7.52 -9.61
N ALA A 33 -2.34 -7.87 -8.46
CA ALA A 33 -2.69 -7.29 -7.17
C ALA A 33 -2.61 -5.75 -7.20
N GLY A 34 -1.56 -5.18 -7.83
CA GLY A 34 -1.37 -3.75 -7.98
C GLY A 34 -2.50 -3.05 -8.73
N TYR A 35 -3.07 -3.68 -9.76
CA TYR A 35 -4.23 -3.13 -10.45
C TYR A 35 -5.45 -3.06 -9.52
N TRP A 36 -5.78 -4.18 -8.86
CA TRP A 36 -6.98 -4.27 -8.03
C TRP A 36 -6.92 -3.33 -6.83
N VAL A 37 -5.77 -3.29 -6.17
CA VAL A 37 -5.53 -2.42 -5.02
C VAL A 37 -5.64 -0.94 -5.40
N ALA A 38 -5.05 -0.52 -6.54
CA ALA A 38 -5.16 0.87 -7.01
C ALA A 38 -6.59 1.26 -7.41
N VAL A 39 -7.30 0.38 -8.12
CA VAL A 39 -8.71 0.61 -8.51
C VAL A 39 -9.60 0.69 -7.27
N ALA A 40 -9.46 -0.25 -6.34
CA ALA A 40 -10.25 -0.29 -5.13
C ALA A 40 -9.99 0.94 -4.25
N ALA A 41 -8.73 1.34 -4.06
CA ALA A 41 -8.38 2.50 -3.23
C ALA A 41 -8.99 3.77 -3.81
N ARG A 42 -8.85 3.96 -5.14
CA ARG A 42 -9.43 5.11 -5.83
C ARG A 42 -10.95 5.12 -5.78
N ALA A 43 -11.59 3.98 -6.06
CA ALA A 43 -13.03 3.86 -6.03
C ALA A 43 -13.60 4.14 -4.62
N ARG A 44 -12.96 3.58 -3.59
CA ARG A 44 -13.31 3.81 -2.18
C ARG A 44 -13.18 5.29 -1.81
N SER A 45 -12.08 5.95 -2.19
CA SER A 45 -11.87 7.38 -1.90
C SER A 45 -12.95 8.30 -2.50
N ARG A 46 -13.66 7.81 -3.53
CA ARG A 46 -14.73 8.52 -4.23
C ARG A 46 -16.13 8.02 -3.84
N ASN A 47 -16.25 7.12 -2.86
CA ASN A 47 -17.51 6.48 -2.47
C ASN A 47 -18.26 5.83 -3.64
N LEU A 48 -17.51 5.21 -4.56
CA LEU A 48 -18.09 4.50 -5.70
C LEU A 48 -18.52 3.09 -5.32
N SER A 49 -19.59 2.63 -5.95
CA SER A 49 -20.06 1.25 -5.90
C SER A 49 -19.34 0.37 -6.92
N VAL A 50 -19.43 -0.96 -6.76
CA VAL A 50 -18.97 -1.89 -7.80
C VAL A 50 -19.71 -1.68 -9.12
N ALA A 51 -20.99 -1.28 -9.09
CA ALA A 51 -21.78 -0.99 -10.28
C ALA A 51 -21.29 0.25 -11.05
N ASP A 52 -20.59 1.17 -10.39
CA ASP A 52 -19.96 2.33 -11.04
C ASP A 52 -18.63 1.97 -11.73
N LEU A 53 -18.09 0.78 -11.47
CA LEU A 53 -16.82 0.33 -12.03
C LEU A 53 -17.02 -0.43 -13.34
N ARG A 54 -16.20 -0.09 -14.33
CA ARG A 54 -16.11 -0.85 -15.59
C ARG A 54 -15.19 -2.05 -15.41
N ILE A 55 -15.71 -3.14 -14.85
CA ILE A 55 -15.02 -4.42 -14.73
C ILE A 55 -15.48 -5.34 -15.87
N PRO A 56 -14.57 -5.82 -16.75
CA PRO A 56 -14.90 -6.81 -17.75
C PRO A 56 -15.57 -8.05 -17.14
N GLY A 57 -16.61 -8.59 -17.79
CA GLY A 57 -17.42 -9.68 -17.22
C GLY A 57 -16.64 -10.97 -16.94
N ASP A 58 -15.62 -11.26 -17.74
CA ASP A 58 -14.66 -12.37 -17.56
C ASP A 58 -13.80 -12.23 -16.30
N ARG A 59 -13.72 -11.02 -15.72
CA ARG A 59 -12.91 -10.69 -14.54
C ARG A 59 -13.75 -10.37 -13.31
N PHE A 60 -15.05 -10.17 -13.47
CA PHE A 60 -15.94 -9.79 -12.38
C PHE A 60 -15.99 -10.85 -11.28
N GLY A 61 -16.09 -12.13 -11.66
CA GLY A 61 -16.08 -13.22 -10.68
C GLY A 61 -14.77 -13.27 -9.87
N TYR A 62 -13.64 -12.95 -10.49
CA TYR A 62 -12.37 -12.85 -9.78
C TYR A 62 -12.32 -11.63 -8.86
N ALA A 63 -12.83 -10.47 -9.29
CA ALA A 63 -12.94 -9.29 -8.43
C ALA A 63 -13.81 -9.56 -7.19
N GLN A 64 -14.92 -10.28 -7.34
CA GLN A 64 -15.75 -10.73 -6.21
C GLN A 64 -15.00 -11.72 -5.31
N ALA A 65 -14.26 -12.67 -5.89
CA ALA A 65 -13.42 -13.59 -5.12
C ALA A 65 -12.35 -12.85 -4.30
N LEU A 66 -11.81 -11.74 -4.82
CA LEU A 66 -10.91 -10.83 -4.10
C LEU A 66 -11.61 -9.97 -3.05
N GLY A 67 -12.95 -9.94 -3.00
CA GLY A 67 -13.71 -9.14 -2.03
C GLY A 67 -13.81 -7.67 -2.40
N ILE A 68 -13.85 -7.32 -3.69
CA ILE A 68 -13.97 -5.93 -4.16
C ILE A 68 -15.17 -5.20 -3.55
N GLU A 69 -16.29 -5.88 -3.36
CA GLU A 69 -17.51 -5.31 -2.75
C GLU A 69 -17.26 -4.88 -1.30
N ALA A 70 -16.70 -5.78 -0.49
CA ALA A 70 -16.33 -5.48 0.89
C ALA A 70 -15.31 -4.32 0.96
N ALA A 71 -14.33 -4.31 0.04
CA ALA A 71 -13.34 -3.24 -0.06
C ALA A 71 -13.96 -1.87 -0.39
N LEU A 72 -15.14 -1.82 -1.01
CA LEU A 72 -15.90 -0.61 -1.32
C LEU A 72 -17.05 -0.32 -0.33
N ASN A 73 -17.00 -0.89 0.88
CA ASN A 73 -18.06 -0.78 1.90
C ASN A 73 -19.43 -1.33 1.44
N GLN A 74 -19.42 -2.36 0.58
CA GLN A 74 -20.63 -3.04 0.13
C GLN A 74 -20.74 -4.43 0.76
N THR A 75 -21.94 -4.99 0.75
CA THR A 75 -22.15 -6.38 1.14
C THR A 75 -21.49 -7.30 0.12
N ASP A 76 -20.63 -8.19 0.61
CA ASP A 76 -19.99 -9.23 -0.19
C ASP A 76 -21.05 -10.19 -0.74
N SER A 77 -21.21 -10.21 -2.07
CA SER A 77 -22.22 -11.02 -2.77
C SER A 77 -21.61 -12.27 -3.40
N TYR A 78 -20.34 -12.57 -3.15
CA TYR A 78 -19.67 -13.72 -3.75
C TYR A 78 -20.33 -15.05 -3.33
N PRO A 79 -20.93 -15.82 -4.25
CA PRO A 79 -21.81 -16.94 -3.90
C PRO A 79 -21.05 -18.23 -3.55
N PHE A 80 -19.72 -18.25 -3.72
CA PHE A 80 -18.90 -19.45 -3.55
C PHE A 80 -17.99 -19.31 -2.32
N GLY A 81 -17.57 -20.45 -1.75
CA GLY A 81 -16.48 -20.45 -0.78
C GLY A 81 -15.18 -19.93 -1.41
N ARG A 82 -14.35 -19.23 -0.63
CA ARG A 82 -13.02 -18.74 -1.04
C ARG A 82 -11.89 -19.73 -0.73
N TRP A 83 -12.07 -20.98 -1.12
CA TRP A 83 -11.08 -22.06 -1.08
C TRP A 83 -9.67 -21.74 -1.63
N GLN A 84 -9.54 -20.77 -2.55
CA GLN A 84 -8.26 -20.34 -3.10
C GLN A 84 -7.61 -19.18 -2.31
N CYS A 85 -8.32 -18.61 -1.34
CA CYS A 85 -7.79 -17.63 -0.39
C CYS A 85 -6.71 -18.29 0.48
N GLY A 86 -5.57 -17.63 0.62
CA GLY A 86 -4.39 -18.16 1.28
C GLY A 86 -3.59 -19.15 0.43
N ALA A 87 -4.18 -19.78 -0.59
CA ALA A 87 -3.43 -20.65 -1.50
C ALA A 87 -2.75 -19.86 -2.63
N ASN A 88 -3.50 -18.97 -3.29
CA ASN A 88 -3.02 -18.20 -4.46
C ASN A 88 -3.20 -16.69 -4.31
N TYR A 89 -4.03 -16.23 -3.37
CA TYR A 89 -4.26 -14.81 -3.16
C TYR A 89 -4.70 -14.49 -1.73
N SER A 90 -4.52 -13.24 -1.30
CA SER A 90 -5.24 -12.65 -0.18
C SER A 90 -6.37 -11.76 -0.73
N PRO A 91 -7.51 -11.66 -0.03
CA PRO A 91 -8.54 -10.68 -0.37
C PRO A 91 -7.98 -9.25 -0.32
N LEU A 92 -8.73 -8.31 -0.88
CA LEU A 92 -8.49 -6.89 -0.72
C LEU A 92 -8.77 -6.52 0.75
N VAL A 93 -7.73 -6.13 1.46
CA VAL A 93 -7.81 -5.74 2.87
C VAL A 93 -7.76 -4.23 2.97
N VAL A 94 -8.72 -3.66 3.68
CA VAL A 94 -8.84 -2.22 3.90
C VAL A 94 -8.12 -1.83 5.19
N ILE A 95 -7.33 -0.76 5.12
CA ILE A 95 -6.59 -0.18 6.24
C ILE A 95 -7.17 1.20 6.49
N ALA A 96 -8.20 1.31 7.34
CA ALA A 96 -8.91 2.56 7.60
C ALA A 96 -8.49 3.24 8.92
N GLY A 97 -7.96 2.49 9.88
CA GLY A 97 -7.46 2.99 11.15
C GLY A 97 -6.26 2.21 11.69
N ARG A 98 -5.70 2.66 12.82
CA ARG A 98 -4.58 2.00 13.51
C ARG A 98 -4.89 0.53 13.82
N ASP A 99 -6.09 0.26 14.34
CA ASP A 99 -6.49 -1.11 14.70
C ASP A 99 -6.64 -2.02 13.46
N ASP A 100 -6.84 -1.43 12.28
CA ASP A 100 -6.90 -2.17 11.02
C ASP A 100 -5.51 -2.54 10.48
N VAL A 101 -4.44 -1.84 10.90
CA VAL A 101 -3.07 -2.14 10.46
C VAL A 101 -2.65 -3.53 10.94
N ASP A 102 -2.80 -3.79 12.25
CA ASP A 102 -2.44 -5.09 12.83
C ASP A 102 -3.28 -6.21 12.24
N LYS A 103 -4.58 -5.95 12.03
CA LYS A 103 -5.49 -6.90 11.40
C LYS A 103 -5.08 -7.17 9.95
N ALA A 104 -4.80 -6.13 9.16
CA ALA A 104 -4.42 -6.27 7.78
C ALA A 104 -3.08 -6.98 7.60
N THR A 105 -2.10 -6.64 8.43
CA THR A 105 -0.81 -7.33 8.47
C THR A 105 -1.00 -8.79 8.82
N ARG A 106 -1.83 -9.12 9.81
CA ARG A 106 -2.12 -10.51 10.20
C ARG A 106 -2.82 -11.28 9.08
N ASP A 107 -3.85 -10.71 8.47
CA ASP A 107 -4.65 -11.37 7.44
C ASP A 107 -3.82 -11.63 6.17
N VAL A 108 -3.09 -10.62 5.68
CA VAL A 108 -2.22 -10.76 4.51
C VAL A 108 -1.04 -11.68 4.79
N SER A 109 -0.36 -11.52 5.94
CA SER A 109 0.78 -12.39 6.31
C SER A 109 0.34 -13.84 6.52
N GLY A 110 -0.85 -14.08 7.08
CA GLY A 110 -1.43 -15.42 7.21
C GLY A 110 -1.67 -16.07 5.85
N CYS A 111 -2.16 -15.29 4.88
CA CYS A 111 -2.28 -15.76 3.50
C CYS A 111 -0.91 -16.06 2.90
N ILE A 112 0.08 -15.16 3.02
CA ILE A 112 1.43 -15.36 2.47
C ILE A 112 2.09 -16.62 3.05
N ARG A 113 1.97 -16.87 4.37
CA ARG A 113 2.49 -18.08 5.01
C ARG A 113 1.82 -19.35 4.47
N THR A 114 0.54 -19.27 4.14
CA THR A 114 -0.19 -20.40 3.53
C THR A 114 0.18 -20.59 2.05
N MET A 115 0.52 -19.51 1.35
CA MET A 115 0.97 -19.56 -0.04
C MET A 115 2.34 -20.24 -0.17
N PHE A 116 3.16 -20.24 0.87
CA PHE A 116 4.50 -20.85 0.89
C PHE A 116 4.64 -21.83 2.06
N PRO A 117 4.03 -23.02 1.95
CA PRO A 117 4.10 -24.04 3.00
C PRO A 117 5.48 -24.71 3.12
N GLU A 118 6.38 -24.49 2.14
CA GLU A 118 7.69 -25.10 2.07
C GLU A 118 8.59 -24.65 3.24
N PRO A 119 9.06 -25.56 4.12
CA PRO A 119 9.86 -25.20 5.29
C PRO A 119 11.13 -24.43 4.95
N GLU A 120 11.72 -24.70 3.79
CA GLU A 120 12.94 -24.06 3.29
C GLU A 120 12.74 -22.56 3.02
N LEU A 121 11.50 -22.12 2.80
CA LEU A 121 11.16 -20.71 2.53
C LEU A 121 10.78 -19.94 3.80
N THR A 122 10.82 -20.56 4.98
CA THR A 122 10.36 -19.95 6.24
C THR A 122 11.03 -18.60 6.53
N THR A 123 12.34 -18.49 6.33
CA THR A 123 13.07 -17.23 6.55
C THR A 123 12.64 -16.16 5.56
N PHE A 124 12.56 -16.50 4.27
CA PHE A 124 12.08 -15.59 3.23
C PHE A 124 10.66 -15.10 3.51
N VAL A 125 9.76 -16.00 3.92
CA VAL A 125 8.38 -15.67 4.27
C VAL A 125 8.33 -14.74 5.49
N ALA A 126 9.18 -14.97 6.49
CA ALA A 126 9.26 -14.11 7.67
C ALA A 126 9.74 -12.70 7.31
N GLU A 127 10.78 -12.58 6.49
CA GLU A 127 11.30 -11.30 5.98
C GLU A 127 10.24 -10.58 5.14
N LEU A 128 9.57 -11.28 4.22
CA LEU A 128 8.49 -10.72 3.41
C LEU A 128 7.33 -10.21 4.26
N CYS A 129 6.86 -10.99 5.25
CA CYS A 129 5.82 -10.53 6.17
C CYS A 129 6.26 -9.32 6.98
N SER A 130 7.55 -9.24 7.32
CA SER A 130 8.13 -8.08 8.00
C SER A 130 8.09 -6.84 7.09
N VAL A 131 8.43 -6.97 5.80
CA VAL A 131 8.29 -5.87 4.82
C VAL A 131 6.83 -5.44 4.66
N VAL A 132 5.89 -6.38 4.61
CA VAL A 132 4.45 -6.08 4.53
C VAL A 132 3.99 -5.24 5.74
N GLY A 133 4.41 -5.61 6.95
CA GLY A 133 4.09 -4.87 8.17
C GLY A 133 4.57 -3.42 8.10
N ASP A 134 5.84 -3.20 7.76
CA ASP A 134 6.40 -1.86 7.63
C ASP A 134 5.68 -1.01 6.57
N LEU A 135 5.29 -1.63 5.44
CA LEU A 135 4.54 -0.94 4.40
C LEU A 135 3.15 -0.52 4.88
N HIS A 136 2.46 -1.36 5.64
CA HIS A 136 1.18 -1.00 6.25
C HIS A 136 1.33 0.13 7.29
N ASP A 137 2.37 0.07 8.12
CA ASP A 137 2.69 1.13 9.09
C ASP A 137 2.99 2.47 8.40
N ASN A 138 3.70 2.43 7.26
CA ASN A 138 3.98 3.61 6.45
C ASN A 138 2.69 4.24 5.90
N VAL A 139 1.77 3.41 5.39
CA VAL A 139 0.48 3.91 4.88
C VAL A 139 -0.37 4.50 5.99
N TRP A 140 -0.41 3.92 7.19
CA TRP A 140 -1.15 4.51 8.30
C TRP A 140 -0.49 5.79 8.83
N SER A 141 0.82 5.76 9.09
CA SER A 141 1.54 6.87 9.75
C SER A 141 1.62 8.16 8.92
N HIS A 142 1.24 8.08 7.64
CA HIS A 142 1.11 9.20 6.69
C HIS A 142 -0.28 9.28 6.03
N GLY A 143 -1.15 8.32 6.34
CA GLY A 143 -2.46 8.15 5.73
C GLY A 143 -3.46 9.13 6.30
N GLU A 144 -3.57 10.30 5.67
CA GLU A 144 -4.79 11.11 5.74
C GLU A 144 -5.96 10.44 4.97
N SER A 145 -5.80 9.18 4.54
CA SER A 145 -6.73 8.43 3.69
C SER A 145 -6.65 6.92 3.98
N THR A 146 -7.66 6.19 3.51
CA THR A 146 -7.73 4.73 3.60
C THR A 146 -6.77 4.04 2.62
N GLY A 147 -5.99 3.07 3.11
CA GLY A 147 -5.18 2.17 2.31
C GLY A 147 -5.91 0.87 1.94
N ILE A 148 -5.48 0.23 0.86
CA ILE A 148 -5.92 -1.12 0.49
C ILE A 148 -4.70 -1.96 0.14
N SER A 149 -4.64 -3.20 0.62
CA SER A 149 -3.57 -4.14 0.28
C SER A 149 -4.09 -5.49 -0.20
N ALA A 150 -3.26 -6.19 -0.96
CA ALA A 150 -3.48 -7.58 -1.37
C ALA A 150 -2.16 -8.26 -1.76
N ALA A 151 -2.13 -9.59 -1.68
CA ALA A 151 -1.05 -10.43 -2.17
C ALA A 151 -1.58 -11.46 -3.16
N GLN A 152 -0.82 -11.76 -4.20
CA GLN A 152 -1.14 -12.79 -5.20
C GLN A 152 0.10 -13.60 -5.55
N ARG A 153 -0.06 -14.93 -5.63
CA ARG A 153 0.95 -15.89 -6.09
C ARG A 153 0.47 -16.50 -7.40
N TRP A 154 1.37 -16.63 -8.37
CA TRP A 154 1.09 -17.32 -9.64
C TRP A 154 2.33 -18.04 -10.17
N ALA A 155 2.09 -19.00 -11.07
CA ALA A 155 3.16 -19.67 -11.80
C ALA A 155 3.72 -18.77 -12.90
N GLU A 156 5.05 -18.63 -12.98
CA GLU A 156 5.70 -17.84 -14.02
C GLU A 156 5.41 -18.45 -15.41
N PRO A 157 5.05 -17.64 -16.43
CA PRO A 157 4.82 -18.12 -17.77
C PRO A 157 6.10 -18.67 -18.37
N LYS A 158 5.99 -19.74 -19.14
CA LYS A 158 7.10 -20.41 -19.84
C LYS A 158 8.07 -21.18 -18.94
N THR A 159 7.77 -21.34 -17.65
CA THR A 159 8.59 -22.15 -16.73
C THR A 159 7.98 -23.51 -16.39
N ASP A 160 6.96 -23.96 -17.12
CA ASP A 160 6.20 -25.18 -16.82
C ASP A 160 5.73 -25.25 -15.34
N ARG A 161 5.41 -24.09 -14.77
CA ARG A 161 5.02 -23.90 -13.35
C ARG A 161 6.09 -24.28 -12.33
N GLN A 162 7.35 -24.43 -12.74
CA GLN A 162 8.48 -24.70 -11.84
C GLN A 162 8.86 -23.47 -11.00
N HIS A 163 8.56 -22.27 -11.48
CA HIS A 163 8.81 -21.03 -10.77
C HIS A 163 7.49 -20.34 -10.43
N SER A 164 7.36 -19.87 -9.19
CA SER A 164 6.22 -19.05 -8.76
C SER A 164 6.66 -17.62 -8.47
N CYS A 165 5.89 -16.65 -8.96
CA CYS A 165 6.01 -15.26 -8.59
C CYS A 165 5.02 -14.93 -7.47
N ILE A 166 5.38 -13.97 -6.62
CA ILE A 166 4.47 -13.30 -5.69
C ILE A 166 4.51 -11.80 -5.93
N GLU A 167 3.34 -11.17 -5.88
CA GLU A 167 3.19 -9.71 -5.80
C GLU A 167 2.37 -9.38 -4.57
N PHE A 168 2.98 -8.60 -3.68
CA PHE A 168 2.27 -7.82 -2.68
C PHE A 168 2.07 -6.41 -3.23
N ALA A 169 0.86 -5.89 -3.09
CA ALA A 169 0.51 -4.55 -3.50
C ALA A 169 -0.21 -3.83 -2.37
N LEU A 170 0.08 -2.54 -2.25
CA LEU A 170 -0.52 -1.62 -1.31
C LEU A 170 -0.71 -0.28 -2.04
N ALA A 171 -1.90 0.31 -1.93
CA ALA A 171 -2.18 1.64 -2.45
C ALA A 171 -3.03 2.40 -1.46
N ASP A 172 -2.74 3.69 -1.35
CA ASP A 172 -3.53 4.67 -0.64
C ASP A 172 -3.86 5.84 -1.58
N CYS A 173 -4.80 6.68 -1.16
CA CYS A 173 -5.15 7.93 -1.86
C CYS A 173 -4.66 9.16 -1.07
N GLY A 174 -3.57 9.00 -0.34
CA GLY A 174 -2.94 10.04 0.45
C GLY A 174 -2.10 10.98 -0.41
N ARG A 175 -1.16 11.66 0.24
CA ARG A 175 -0.34 12.71 -0.39
C ARG A 175 0.69 12.13 -1.37
N GLY A 176 1.11 10.88 -1.17
CA GLY A 176 2.17 10.23 -1.93
C GLY A 176 3.58 10.74 -1.58
N PHE A 177 4.59 9.97 -2.01
CA PHE A 177 5.99 10.19 -1.64
C PHE A 177 6.51 11.60 -1.95
N LEU A 178 6.31 12.10 -3.17
CA LEU A 178 6.84 13.39 -3.60
C LEU A 178 6.27 14.56 -2.77
N ALA A 179 4.96 14.57 -2.52
CA ALA A 179 4.32 15.63 -1.75
C ALA A 179 4.78 15.62 -0.28
N GLU A 180 5.06 14.44 0.29
CA GLU A 180 5.60 14.33 1.64
C GLU A 180 7.06 14.78 1.72
N LEU A 181 7.90 14.45 0.72
CA LEU A 181 9.26 14.99 0.62
C LEU A 181 9.28 16.51 0.38
N GLN A 182 8.25 17.05 -0.29
CA GLN A 182 8.04 18.50 -0.42
C GLN A 182 7.66 19.15 0.90
N ARG A 183 6.73 18.55 1.64
CA ARG A 183 6.30 19.04 2.95
C ARG A 183 7.43 19.03 3.97
N SER A 184 8.26 17.99 3.99
CA SER A 184 9.40 17.85 4.91
C SER A 184 10.63 18.68 4.50
N GLY A 185 10.61 19.31 3.32
CA GLY A 185 11.73 20.09 2.79
C GLY A 185 12.88 19.25 2.21
N ILE A 186 12.81 17.93 2.28
CA ILE A 186 13.82 16.99 1.77
C ILE A 186 13.96 17.12 0.25
N SER A 187 12.84 17.26 -0.46
CA SER A 187 12.86 17.44 -1.92
C SER A 187 13.74 18.61 -2.36
N ARG A 188 13.76 19.72 -1.61
CA ARG A 188 14.60 20.87 -1.90
C ARG A 188 16.06 20.64 -1.53
N ARG A 189 16.30 19.97 -0.40
CA ARG A 189 17.66 19.66 0.08
C ARG A 189 18.38 18.68 -0.85
N GLU A 190 17.66 17.66 -1.30
CA GLU A 190 18.20 16.55 -2.12
C GLU A 190 17.98 16.75 -3.62
N GLY A 191 17.35 17.86 -4.04
CA GLY A 191 17.10 18.16 -5.46
C GLY A 191 16.08 17.24 -6.16
N ILE A 192 15.15 16.65 -5.40
CA ILE A 192 14.14 15.72 -5.93
C ILE A 192 12.94 16.52 -6.44
N SER A 193 12.61 16.37 -7.72
CA SER A 193 11.52 17.11 -8.37
C SER A 193 10.41 16.24 -8.96
N ASP A 194 10.61 14.92 -9.00
CA ASP A 194 9.68 13.98 -9.63
C ASP A 194 9.35 12.79 -8.71
N HIS A 195 8.28 12.07 -9.05
CA HIS A 195 7.84 10.90 -8.29
C HIS A 195 8.87 9.76 -8.33
N HIS A 196 9.58 9.60 -9.45
CA HIS A 196 10.61 8.58 -9.58
C HIS A 196 11.78 8.83 -8.62
N GLY A 197 12.30 10.06 -8.56
CA GLY A 197 13.33 10.46 -7.60
C GLY A 197 12.85 10.35 -6.15
N ALA A 198 11.59 10.67 -5.86
CA ALA A 198 11.03 10.52 -4.52
C ALA A 198 11.00 9.06 -4.06
N ILE A 199 10.55 8.14 -4.92
CA ILE A 199 10.57 6.71 -4.63
C ILE A 199 12.00 6.20 -4.49
N GLY A 200 12.89 6.59 -5.41
CA GLY A 200 14.29 6.21 -5.38
C GLY A 200 15.02 6.67 -4.12
N TRP A 201 14.65 7.83 -3.57
CA TRP A 201 15.16 8.31 -2.29
C TRP A 201 14.62 7.48 -1.12
N CYS A 202 13.31 7.19 -1.09
CA CYS A 202 12.70 6.43 -0.01
C CYS A 202 13.19 4.98 0.09
N ILE A 203 13.71 4.39 -0.99
CA ILE A 203 14.22 3.01 -1.02
C ILE A 203 15.66 2.91 -0.47
N GLN A 204 16.37 4.01 -0.28
CA GLN A 204 17.77 3.97 0.18
C GLN A 204 17.89 3.78 1.69
N GLU A 205 18.95 3.11 2.11
CA GLU A 205 19.25 2.84 3.52
C GLU A 205 19.38 4.12 4.34
N GLY A 206 18.74 4.13 5.51
CA GLY A 206 18.81 5.26 6.44
C GLY A 206 18.02 6.49 6.00
N HIS A 207 17.28 6.45 4.89
CA HIS A 207 16.39 7.54 4.50
C HIS A 207 15.05 7.46 5.22
N SER A 208 14.67 8.57 5.83
CA SER A 208 13.41 8.72 6.57
C SER A 208 12.97 10.17 6.54
N SER A 209 11.70 10.40 6.22
CA SER A 209 11.10 11.74 6.27
C SER A 209 10.87 12.29 7.67
N LYS A 210 11.01 11.45 8.72
CA LYS A 210 10.82 11.80 10.13
C LYS A 210 12.10 11.80 10.97
N LYS A 211 13.28 11.57 10.37
CA LYS A 211 14.58 11.84 11.02
C LYS A 211 14.67 13.33 11.37
N ARG A 212 14.18 13.69 12.56
CA ARG A 212 14.51 14.94 13.22
C ARG A 212 15.82 14.71 13.98
N GLU A 213 16.75 15.64 13.87
CA GLU A 213 17.70 15.84 14.96
C GLU A 213 16.86 16.19 16.19
N ILE A 214 16.66 15.23 17.08
CA ILE A 214 16.06 15.48 18.38
C ILE A 214 17.18 16.16 19.17
N ASP A 215 16.98 17.43 19.51
CA ASP A 215 17.82 18.10 20.49
C ASP A 215 17.79 17.28 21.78
N GLU A 216 18.97 16.87 22.27
CA GLU A 216 19.14 16.05 23.48
C GLU A 216 18.46 16.68 24.72
N TRP A 217 18.18 17.98 24.67
CA TRP A 217 17.54 18.75 25.73
C TRP A 217 16.04 18.99 25.51
N ALA A 218 15.47 18.51 24.40
CA ALA A 218 14.06 18.70 24.10
C ALA A 218 13.18 17.86 25.05
N GLN A 219 12.23 18.51 25.72
CA GLN A 219 11.35 17.86 26.69
C GLN A 219 10.00 17.47 26.05
N GLN A 220 9.53 16.27 26.39
CA GLN A 220 8.21 15.77 26.03
C GLN A 220 7.15 16.39 26.95
N LEU A 221 6.08 16.91 26.34
CA LEU A 221 4.90 17.33 27.09
C LEU A 221 3.89 16.19 27.15
N PRO A 222 3.14 16.05 28.26
CA PRO A 222 1.97 15.18 28.33
C PRO A 222 0.97 15.47 27.19
N GLU A 223 0.30 14.44 26.66
CA GLU A 223 -0.63 14.58 25.54
C GLU A 223 -1.83 15.50 25.84
N ASP A 224 -2.15 15.68 27.12
CA ASP A 224 -3.21 16.55 27.65
C ASP A 224 -2.72 17.96 28.00
N ALA A 225 -1.45 18.29 27.72
CA ALA A 225 -0.91 19.62 28.01
C ALA A 225 -1.54 20.70 27.12
N MET A 226 -2.30 21.63 27.74
CA MET A 226 -2.78 22.84 27.09
C MET A 226 -1.65 23.86 26.90
N GLY A 227 -0.87 23.69 25.85
CA GLY A 227 0.18 24.61 25.43
C GLY A 227 1.59 24.23 25.93
N ASN A 228 2.59 25.01 25.50
CA ASN A 228 3.98 24.80 25.92
C ASN A 228 4.38 25.74 27.06
N PRO A 229 4.68 25.23 28.27
CA PRO A 229 5.10 26.06 29.40
C PRO A 229 6.44 26.79 29.18
N ILE A 230 7.26 26.35 28.21
CA ILE A 230 8.55 26.99 27.87
C ILE A 230 8.41 28.08 26.78
N GLY A 231 7.18 28.35 26.31
CA GLY A 231 6.95 29.36 25.29
C GLY A 231 7.40 28.93 23.88
N ARG A 232 7.80 29.90 23.03
CA ARG A 232 8.17 29.64 21.62
C ARG A 232 9.59 29.09 21.43
N ASP A 233 10.41 29.15 22.48
CA ASP A 233 11.86 28.89 22.40
C ASP A 233 12.22 27.40 22.50
N ALA A 234 11.30 26.58 23.02
CA ALA A 234 11.39 25.13 22.91
C ALA A 234 10.20 24.61 22.09
N ARG A 235 10.40 23.63 21.22
CA ARG A 235 9.29 22.93 20.57
C ARG A 235 9.01 21.67 21.39
N PRO A 236 7.77 21.44 21.84
CA PRO A 236 7.46 20.23 22.57
C PRO A 236 7.64 19.01 21.67
N VAL A 237 8.27 17.97 22.22
CA VAL A 237 8.34 16.66 21.59
C VAL A 237 6.99 15.98 21.80
N CYS A 238 6.12 16.03 20.80
CA CYS A 238 4.90 15.23 20.78
C CYS A 238 5.25 13.84 20.23
N ASP A 239 5.91 13.00 21.04
CA ASP A 239 6.21 11.62 20.63
C ASP A 239 5.15 10.66 21.18
N GLY A 240 4.09 10.51 20.39
CA GLY A 240 3.17 9.37 20.49
C GLY A 240 3.36 8.38 19.33
N ASN A 241 4.40 8.56 18.49
CA ASN A 241 4.55 7.83 17.24
C ASN A 241 6.03 7.48 16.99
N HIS A 242 6.45 6.33 17.51
CA HIS A 242 7.72 5.67 17.20
C HIS A 242 7.83 5.16 15.73
N HIS A 243 7.11 5.78 14.78
CA HIS A 243 7.16 5.40 13.38
C HIS A 243 8.26 6.18 12.65
N MET A 244 9.20 5.45 12.06
CA MET A 244 10.43 5.93 11.41
C MET A 244 10.24 6.77 10.14
N GLY A 245 9.08 7.38 9.88
CA GLY A 245 8.82 8.20 8.67
C GLY A 245 8.88 7.41 7.36
N LEU A 246 8.77 8.10 6.22
CA LEU A 246 8.86 7.46 4.90
C LEU A 246 10.28 6.94 4.65
N GLY A 247 10.50 5.68 4.98
CA GLY A 247 11.64 4.86 4.60
C GLY A 247 11.12 3.48 4.17
N LEU A 248 11.59 3.00 3.02
CA LEU A 248 11.22 1.71 2.43
C LEU A 248 12.38 0.71 2.44
N PHE A 249 13.57 1.13 2.88
CA PHE A 249 14.74 0.26 2.97
C PHE A 249 14.65 -0.68 4.17
N LYS A 250 15.01 -1.94 3.95
CA LYS A 250 15.16 -2.98 4.96
C LYS A 250 16.40 -3.81 4.67
#